data_AF-A0A1V4KXD9-F1
#
_entry.id   AF-A0A1V4KXD9-F1
#
_cell.length_a   1.000
_cell.length_b   1.000
_cell.length_c   1.000
_cell.angle_alpha   90.00
_cell.angle_beta   90.00
_cell.angle_gamma   90.00
#
_symmetry.space_group_name_H-M   'P 1'
#
loop_
_entity.id
_entity.type
_entity.pdbx_description
1 polymer ?
#
loop_
_entity_poly.entity_id
_entity_poly.type
_entity_poly.pdbx_seq_one_letter_code
_entity_poly.pdbx_strand_id
1 'polypeptide(L)'
;MYNKEVQTVCAGLTRIDKETLSQGQCDNLEMNKESFRYLKDEQLCRLNLGMQEYRIPQGVQTPFVTHQEHSVRSSFLKTGTKFSNFIHEEHQSNGGALVLHAYMDELSFLSPVEMERFAEEFLALSFSENDKNAAYYALAIVHGAAAYLPDFLDYFAFNFPNTPVKMEILGKKDIETTTISNFHSQVRTL
;
A
#
# COMPACT_ATOMS: atom_id res chain seq x y z
N MET A 1 -1.63 24.22 -28.45
CA MET A 1 -1.61 22.87 -27.87
C MET A 1 -1.23 23.01 -26.41
N TYR A 2 -2.14 22.67 -25.50
CA TYR A 2 -1.95 22.89 -24.06
C TYR A 2 -1.49 21.57 -23.44
N ASN A 3 -0.22 21.50 -23.02
CA ASN A 3 0.29 20.36 -22.25
C ASN A 3 -0.25 20.48 -20.83
N LYS A 4 -1.06 19.50 -20.40
CA LYS A 4 -1.37 19.29 -18.99
C LYS A 4 -0.49 18.15 -18.52
N GLU A 5 0.57 18.47 -17.80
CA GLU A 5 1.34 17.49 -17.06
C GLU A 5 0.50 17.01 -15.88
N VAL A 6 0.28 15.70 -15.78
CA VAL A 6 -0.37 15.07 -14.62
C VAL A 6 0.75 14.70 -13.66
N GLN A 7 1.00 15.56 -12.70
CA GLN A 7 1.96 15.33 -11.63
C GLN A 7 1.24 14.61 -10.49
N THR A 8 1.62 13.37 -10.18
CA THR A 8 1.11 12.68 -9.00
C THR A 8 1.86 13.21 -7.78
N VAL A 9 1.19 14.03 -6.97
CA VAL A 9 1.74 14.55 -5.71
C VAL A 9 1.37 13.58 -4.59
N CYS A 10 2.37 12.93 -4.00
CA CYS A 10 2.18 12.20 -2.75
C CYS A 10 2.07 13.22 -1.60
N ALA A 11 0.85 13.61 -1.23
CA ALA A 11 0.63 14.40 -0.03
C ALA A 11 0.82 13.49 1.20
N GLY A 12 1.82 13.77 2.02
CA GLY A 12 2.02 13.07 3.29
C GLY A 12 0.80 13.23 4.20
N LEU A 13 0.40 12.16 4.90
CA LEU A 13 -0.66 12.20 5.90
C LEU A 13 -0.26 13.16 7.04
N THR A 14 -0.73 14.40 6.98
CA THR A 14 -0.75 15.26 8.16
C THR A 14 -1.88 14.81 9.06
N ARG A 15 -1.54 14.47 10.31
CA ARG A 15 -2.50 14.16 11.39
C ARG A 15 -3.57 15.25 11.45
N ILE A 16 -4.84 14.89 11.24
CA ILE A 16 -5.97 15.76 11.56
C ILE A 16 -6.56 15.24 12.87
N ASP A 17 -6.30 15.96 13.96
CA ASP A 17 -6.96 15.73 15.25
C ASP A 17 -8.47 15.97 15.12
N LYS A 18 -9.26 15.04 15.66
CA LYS A 18 -10.72 14.93 15.49
C LYS A 18 -11.54 16.00 16.22
N GLU A 19 -10.90 16.98 16.86
CA GLU A 19 -11.59 17.89 17.80
C GLU A 19 -12.11 19.21 17.22
N THR A 20 -11.83 19.56 15.96
CA THR A 20 -12.23 20.88 15.43
C THR A 20 -13.57 20.94 14.70
N LEU A 21 -14.44 19.93 14.83
CA LEU A 21 -15.79 19.97 14.23
C LEU A 21 -16.82 20.61 15.18
N SER A 22 -16.60 21.87 15.54
CA SER A 22 -17.70 22.74 16.00
C SER A 22 -17.79 23.97 15.12
N GLN A 23 -18.93 24.05 14.43
CA GLN A 23 -19.45 25.13 13.60
C GLN A 23 -18.92 26.55 13.94
N GLY A 24 -18.23 27.21 13.00
CA GLY A 24 -17.98 28.66 13.09
C GLY A 24 -16.80 29.20 12.27
N GLN A 25 -17.08 29.58 11.01
CA GLN A 25 -16.47 30.69 10.24
C GLN A 25 -14.96 31.01 10.34
N CYS A 26 -14.22 30.84 9.22
CA CYS A 26 -13.68 31.92 8.36
C CYS A 26 -12.50 31.44 7.48
N ASP A 27 -12.64 31.72 6.18
CA ASP A 27 -11.62 32.03 5.16
C ASP A 27 -10.23 31.38 5.22
N ASN A 28 -10.03 30.34 4.40
CA ASN A 28 -8.83 30.07 3.57
C ASN A 28 -9.02 28.73 2.83
N LEU A 29 -9.66 28.77 1.65
CA LEU A 29 -10.19 27.59 0.96
C LEU A 29 -9.47 27.29 -0.37
N GLU A 30 -8.23 26.81 -0.29
CA GLU A 30 -7.63 26.04 -1.40
C GLU A 30 -7.03 24.70 -0.95
N MET A 31 -6.46 24.64 0.26
CA MET A 31 -5.79 23.42 0.76
C MET A 31 -6.72 22.32 1.31
N ASN A 32 -8.04 22.46 1.13
CA ASN A 32 -9.03 21.56 1.74
C ASN A 32 -9.89 20.81 0.71
N LYS A 33 -9.82 21.14 -0.59
CA LYS A 33 -10.67 20.48 -1.59
C LYS A 33 -10.18 19.09 -1.96
N GLU A 34 -8.86 18.87 -1.98
CA GLU A 34 -8.27 17.57 -2.31
C GLU A 34 -8.41 16.57 -1.15
N SER A 35 -8.15 16.99 0.09
CA SER A 35 -8.32 16.16 1.29
C SER A 35 -9.78 15.69 1.46
N PHE A 36 -10.76 16.53 1.12
CA PHE A 36 -12.17 16.13 1.11
C PHE A 36 -12.55 15.18 -0.04
N ARG A 37 -11.78 15.15 -1.14
CA ARG A 37 -11.97 14.15 -2.21
C ARG A 37 -11.45 12.79 -1.77
N TYR A 38 -10.23 12.73 -1.21
CA TYR A 38 -9.69 11.49 -0.63
C TYR A 38 -10.60 10.91 0.45
N LEU A 39 -11.15 11.75 1.35
CA LEU A 39 -12.13 11.31 2.35
C LEU A 39 -13.44 10.78 1.74
N LYS A 40 -13.87 11.28 0.58
CA LYS A 40 -15.04 10.77 -0.14
C LYS A 40 -14.76 9.46 -0.87
N ASP A 41 -13.57 9.33 -1.47
CA ASP A 41 -13.13 8.08 -2.10
C ASP A 41 -12.90 6.98 -1.04
N GLU A 42 -12.38 7.33 0.13
CA GLU A 42 -12.34 6.45 1.31
C GLU A 42 -13.73 6.03 1.81
N GLN A 43 -14.74 6.92 1.75
CA GLN A 43 -16.12 6.54 2.08
C GLN A 43 -16.75 5.61 1.03
N LEU A 44 -16.28 5.61 -0.22
CA LEU A 44 -16.62 4.58 -1.20
C LEU A 44 -15.94 3.23 -0.84
N CYS A 45 -14.71 3.26 -0.31
CA CYS A 45 -14.05 2.07 0.25
C CYS A 45 -14.68 1.55 1.56
N ARG A 46 -15.47 2.38 2.28
CA ARG A 46 -16.24 1.96 3.47
C ARG A 46 -17.45 1.07 3.15
N LEU A 47 -17.96 1.12 1.93
CA LEU A 47 -18.86 0.09 1.45
C LEU A 47 -17.99 -1.15 1.26
N ASN A 48 -18.29 -2.25 1.97
CA ASN A 48 -17.61 -3.56 1.86
C ASN A 48 -17.65 -4.19 0.44
N LEU A 49 -17.97 -3.41 -0.59
CA LEU A 49 -18.05 -3.73 -2.00
C LEU A 49 -16.64 -3.87 -2.57
N GLY A 50 -15.99 -4.99 -2.24
CA GLY A 50 -14.64 -5.33 -2.71
C GLY A 50 -13.92 -6.24 -1.74
N MET A 51 -14.16 -6.09 -0.42
CA MET A 51 -13.51 -6.92 0.60
C MET A 51 -14.04 -8.36 0.67
N GLN A 52 -15.22 -8.60 0.10
CA GLN A 52 -15.85 -9.91 0.07
C GLN A 52 -15.06 -10.93 -0.78
N GLU A 53 -14.34 -10.47 -1.81
CA GLU A 53 -13.51 -11.32 -2.68
C GLU A 53 -12.18 -11.72 -2.00
N TYR A 54 -11.70 -10.94 -1.02
CA TYR A 54 -10.51 -11.29 -0.21
C TYR A 54 -10.81 -12.20 0.97
N ARG A 55 -12.09 -12.40 1.33
CA ARG A 55 -12.43 -13.44 2.29
C ARG A 55 -12.13 -14.77 1.64
N ILE A 56 -10.98 -15.32 2.00
CA ILE A 56 -10.72 -16.73 1.81
C ILE A 56 -11.91 -17.49 2.43
N PRO A 57 -12.57 -18.41 1.70
CA PRO A 57 -13.70 -19.18 2.22
C PRO A 57 -13.29 -19.77 3.58
N GLN A 58 -14.14 -19.61 4.60
CA GLN A 58 -13.84 -20.07 5.96
C GLN A 58 -13.31 -21.51 5.92
N GLY A 59 -12.04 -21.69 6.31
CA GLY A 59 -11.38 -23.00 6.36
C GLY A 59 -10.39 -23.31 5.23
N VAL A 60 -10.24 -22.46 4.21
CA VAL A 60 -9.15 -22.61 3.22
C VAL A 60 -7.88 -21.99 3.82
N GLN A 61 -6.95 -22.81 4.30
CA GLN A 61 -5.59 -22.35 4.53
C GLN A 61 -4.88 -22.31 3.18
N THR A 62 -4.35 -21.16 2.79
CA THR A 62 -3.40 -21.10 1.68
C THR A 62 -2.18 -21.93 2.08
N PRO A 63 -1.78 -22.94 1.30
CA PRO A 63 -0.58 -23.68 1.61
C PRO A 63 0.60 -22.72 1.57
N PHE A 64 1.46 -22.77 2.59
CA PHE A 64 2.69 -21.98 2.61
C PHE A 64 3.47 -22.23 1.33
N VAL A 65 3.84 -21.15 0.64
CA VAL A 65 4.52 -21.25 -0.65
C VAL A 65 5.97 -21.64 -0.43
N THR A 66 6.53 -21.30 0.74
CA THR A 66 7.92 -21.62 1.13
C THR A 66 8.06 -21.92 2.63
N HIS A 67 9.15 -22.62 2.99
CA HIS A 67 9.50 -22.86 4.39
C HIS A 67 9.86 -21.56 5.15
N GLN A 68 10.36 -20.55 4.43
CA GLN A 68 10.65 -19.24 5.01
C GLN A 68 9.36 -18.54 5.43
N GLU A 69 8.35 -18.52 4.56
CA GLU A 69 7.05 -17.93 4.86
C GLU A 69 6.40 -18.55 6.10
N HIS A 70 6.43 -19.89 6.21
CA HIS A 70 5.97 -20.57 7.41
C HIS A 70 6.74 -20.12 8.67
N SER A 71 8.07 -20.02 8.57
CA SER A 71 8.90 -19.59 9.70
C SER A 71 8.56 -18.17 10.14
N VAL A 72 8.38 -17.24 9.19
CA VAL A 72 8.02 -15.85 9.48
C VAL A 72 6.64 -15.78 10.13
N ARG A 73 5.63 -16.45 9.57
CA ARG A 73 4.24 -16.45 10.09
C ARG A 73 4.10 -17.12 11.46
N SER A 74 5.09 -17.90 11.87
CA SER A 74 5.16 -18.46 13.23
C SER A 74 5.78 -17.51 14.26
N SER A 75 6.38 -16.40 13.82
CA SER A 75 7.12 -15.43 14.64
C SER A 75 6.31 -14.15 14.84
N PHE A 76 5.27 -14.22 15.68
CA PHE A 76 4.43 -13.06 16.00
C PHE A 76 5.07 -12.13 17.04
N LEU A 77 4.95 -10.83 16.81
CA LEU A 77 5.40 -9.79 17.73
C LEU A 77 4.46 -9.67 18.92
N LYS A 78 5.02 -9.59 20.13
CA LYS A 78 4.23 -9.36 21.35
C LYS A 78 4.14 -7.86 21.63
N THR A 79 3.35 -7.16 20.83
CA THR A 79 3.09 -5.71 21.00
C THR A 79 2.21 -5.42 22.22
N GLY A 80 1.55 -6.43 22.78
CA GLY A 80 0.63 -6.28 23.92
C GLY A 80 -0.75 -5.77 23.51
N THR A 81 -0.99 -5.60 22.21
CA THR A 81 -2.29 -5.24 21.66
C THR A 81 -3.01 -6.49 21.14
N LYS A 82 -4.29 -6.33 20.80
CA LYS A 82 -5.04 -7.42 20.13
C LYS A 82 -4.53 -7.74 18.73
N PHE A 83 -3.67 -6.88 18.17
CA PHE A 83 -3.17 -6.99 16.80
C PHE A 83 -1.83 -7.70 16.69
N SER A 84 -1.18 -7.98 17.83
CA SER A 84 0.09 -8.72 17.94
C SER A 84 0.15 -9.96 17.04
N ASN A 85 -0.94 -10.73 16.96
CA ASN A 85 -0.98 -11.98 16.19
C ASN A 85 -0.97 -11.80 14.66
N PHE A 86 -1.14 -10.57 14.17
CA PHE A 86 -1.14 -10.22 12.75
C PHE A 86 0.16 -9.52 12.30
N ILE A 87 1.08 -9.29 13.24
CA ILE A 87 2.35 -8.61 13.01
C ILE A 87 3.46 -9.62 13.24
N HIS A 88 4.18 -9.93 12.17
CA HIS A 88 5.25 -10.93 12.18
C HIS A 88 6.60 -10.26 12.00
N GLU A 89 7.58 -10.67 12.78
CA GLU A 89 8.95 -10.14 12.70
C GLU A 89 9.89 -11.21 12.15
N GLU A 90 10.55 -10.87 11.05
CA GLU A 90 11.64 -11.64 10.48
C GLU A 90 12.98 -10.99 10.82
N HIS A 91 13.91 -11.79 11.34
CA HIS A 91 15.31 -11.41 11.43
C HIS A 91 16.09 -12.09 10.29
N GLN A 92 16.57 -11.29 9.34
CA GLN A 92 17.21 -11.79 8.13
C GLN A 92 18.52 -12.53 8.49
N SER A 93 18.64 -13.79 8.09
CA SER A 93 19.69 -14.71 8.57
C SER A 93 21.13 -14.31 8.27
N ASN A 94 21.36 -13.51 7.22
CA ASN A 94 22.68 -13.19 6.70
C ASN A 94 23.15 -11.79 7.13
N GLY A 95 22.31 -10.78 6.93
CA GLY A 95 22.55 -9.36 7.20
C GLY A 95 21.96 -8.86 8.51
N GLY A 96 21.17 -9.66 9.23
CA GLY A 96 20.65 -9.34 10.56
C GLY A 96 19.63 -8.19 10.61
N ALA A 97 19.11 -7.76 9.47
CA ALA A 97 18.07 -6.73 9.42
C ALA A 97 16.73 -7.28 9.93
N LEU A 98 15.96 -6.42 10.60
CA LEU A 98 14.58 -6.73 10.99
C LEU A 98 13.61 -6.31 9.89
N VAL A 99 12.65 -7.17 9.57
CA VAL A 99 11.59 -6.93 8.60
C VAL A 99 10.23 -7.23 9.25
N LEU A 100 9.29 -6.31 9.09
CA LEU A 100 7.90 -6.53 9.51
C LEU A 100 7.09 -7.13 8.38
N HIS A 101 6.23 -8.07 8.72
CA HIS A 101 5.27 -8.66 7.82
C HIS A 101 3.87 -8.64 8.40
N ALA A 102 2.90 -8.42 7.52
CA ALA A 102 1.49 -8.70 7.76
C ALA A 102 0.91 -9.36 6.51
N TYR A 103 -0.15 -10.14 6.66
CA TYR A 103 -0.72 -10.91 5.55
C TYR A 103 -2.20 -10.58 5.38
N MET A 104 -2.58 -10.16 4.18
CA MET A 104 -3.95 -9.70 3.89
C MET A 104 -5.00 -10.79 4.11
N ASP A 105 -4.63 -12.06 3.93
CA ASP A 105 -5.49 -13.20 4.25
C ASP A 105 -5.85 -13.28 5.74
N GLU A 106 -4.91 -13.02 6.64
CA GLU A 106 -5.15 -12.90 8.09
C GLU A 106 -5.91 -11.62 8.44
N LEU A 107 -5.53 -10.50 7.82
CA LEU A 107 -6.17 -9.20 8.08
C LEU A 107 -7.61 -9.15 7.57
N SER A 108 -7.97 -9.99 6.59
CA SER A 108 -9.33 -10.08 6.04
C SER A 108 -10.40 -10.46 7.08
N PHE A 109 -9.99 -11.01 8.22
CA PHE A 109 -10.87 -11.33 9.34
C PHE A 109 -11.18 -10.13 10.26
N LEU A 110 -10.43 -9.03 10.14
CA LEU A 110 -10.66 -7.82 10.92
C LEU A 110 -11.87 -7.06 10.39
N SER A 111 -12.66 -6.47 11.29
CA SER A 111 -13.66 -5.48 10.88
C SER A 111 -12.97 -4.21 10.33
N PRO A 112 -13.65 -3.36 9.55
CA PRO A 112 -13.04 -2.14 8.99
C PRO A 112 -12.43 -1.20 10.05
N VAL A 113 -13.08 -1.08 11.22
CA VAL A 113 -12.58 -0.28 12.35
C VAL A 113 -11.33 -0.90 12.97
N GLU A 114 -11.24 -2.23 12.97
CA GLU A 114 -10.07 -2.95 13.46
C GLU A 114 -8.92 -2.88 12.47
N MET A 115 -9.19 -2.95 11.17
CA MET A 115 -8.20 -2.74 10.12
C MET A 115 -7.55 -1.35 10.22
N GLU A 116 -8.35 -0.30 10.45
CA GLU A 116 -7.85 1.07 10.63
C GLU A 116 -6.89 1.16 11.82
N ARG A 117 -7.27 0.61 12.98
CA ARG A 117 -6.41 0.58 14.18
C ARG A 117 -5.17 -0.30 14.00
N PHE A 118 -5.31 -1.42 13.29
CA PHE A 118 -4.18 -2.27 12.92
C PHE A 118 -3.18 -1.47 12.08
N ALA A 119 -3.66 -0.72 11.07
CA ALA A 119 -2.81 0.07 10.19
C ALA A 119 -2.04 1.15 10.97
N GLU A 120 -2.68 1.84 11.92
CA GLU A 120 -2.02 2.81 12.80
C GLU A 120 -0.89 2.16 13.61
N GLU A 121 -1.14 1.00 14.23
CA GLU A 121 -0.12 0.28 15.02
C GLU A 121 1.03 -0.23 14.13
N PHE A 122 0.70 -0.84 12.99
CA PHE A 122 1.69 -1.39 12.06
C PHE A 122 2.58 -0.28 11.47
N LEU A 123 2.01 0.88 11.13
CA LEU A 123 2.78 2.03 10.65
C LEU A 123 3.65 2.62 11.76
N ALA A 124 3.13 2.76 12.98
CA ALA A 124 3.92 3.26 14.11
C ALA A 124 5.15 2.37 14.38
N LEU A 125 5.00 1.04 14.28
CA LEU A 125 6.11 0.11 14.40
C LEU A 125 7.08 0.21 13.21
N SER A 126 6.56 0.25 11.98
CA SER A 126 7.36 0.30 10.75
C SER A 126 8.29 1.50 10.70
N PHE A 127 7.85 2.64 11.26
CA PHE A 127 8.64 3.87 11.35
C PHE A 127 9.26 4.11 12.73
N SER A 128 9.28 3.09 13.60
CA SER A 128 9.89 3.23 14.92
C SER A 128 11.42 3.34 14.84
N GLU A 129 11.97 4.21 15.67
CA GLU A 129 13.41 4.50 15.73
C GLU A 129 13.96 4.25 17.13
N ASN A 130 15.24 3.89 17.20
CA ASN A 130 15.96 3.75 18.47
C ASN A 130 16.41 5.10 19.04
N ASP A 131 17.03 5.09 20.23
CA ASP A 131 17.55 6.28 20.91
C ASP A 131 18.61 7.06 20.11
N LYS A 132 19.11 6.50 19.01
CA LYS A 132 20.07 7.13 18.09
C LYS A 132 19.40 7.63 16.80
N ASN A 133 18.07 7.70 16.76
CA ASN A 133 17.27 8.08 15.59
C ASN A 133 17.55 7.21 14.35
N ALA A 134 17.79 5.91 14.57
CA ALA A 134 17.90 4.95 13.49
C ALA A 134 16.70 4.01 13.50
N ALA A 135 16.10 3.80 12.33
CA ALA A 135 14.96 2.90 12.16
C ALA A 135 15.30 1.48 12.65
N TYR A 136 14.37 0.88 13.41
CA TYR A 136 14.51 -0.51 13.84
C TYR A 136 14.34 -1.49 12.69
N TYR A 137 13.37 -1.21 11.82
CA TYR A 137 12.99 -2.07 10.71
C TYR A 137 13.52 -1.54 9.39
N ALA A 138 14.15 -2.42 8.62
CA ALA A 138 14.64 -2.07 7.29
C ALA A 138 13.53 -2.07 6.24
N LEU A 139 12.48 -2.87 6.46
CA LEU A 139 11.38 -3.06 5.52
C LEU A 139 10.11 -3.49 6.28
N ALA A 140 8.96 -3.06 5.78
CA ALA A 140 7.65 -3.53 6.21
C ALA A 140 6.83 -3.95 4.99
N ILE A 141 6.24 -5.14 5.04
CA ILE A 141 5.54 -5.75 3.91
C ILE A 141 4.14 -6.16 4.35
N VAL A 142 3.13 -5.76 3.59
CA VAL A 142 1.78 -6.31 3.71
C VAL A 142 1.50 -7.18 2.50
N HIS A 143 1.63 -8.49 2.68
CA HIS A 143 1.49 -9.48 1.63
C HIS A 143 0.05 -9.52 1.12
N GLY A 144 -0.14 -9.48 -0.20
CA GLY A 144 -1.45 -9.53 -0.84
C GLY A 144 -2.30 -8.26 -0.69
N ALA A 145 -1.79 -7.19 -0.05
CA ALA A 145 -2.57 -5.97 0.18
C ALA A 145 -3.05 -5.29 -1.11
N ALA A 146 -2.29 -5.41 -2.20
CA ALA A 146 -2.60 -4.80 -3.49
C ALA A 146 -3.26 -5.76 -4.49
N ALA A 147 -3.63 -6.99 -4.07
CA ALA A 147 -4.21 -8.00 -4.97
C ALA A 147 -5.54 -7.57 -5.61
N TYR A 148 -6.19 -6.54 -5.06
CA TYR A 148 -7.41 -5.94 -5.59
C TYR A 148 -7.20 -5.00 -6.77
N LEU A 149 -5.96 -4.55 -6.98
CA LEU A 149 -5.65 -3.60 -8.03
C LEU A 149 -5.59 -4.33 -9.37
N PRO A 150 -6.14 -3.74 -10.45
CA PRO A 150 -5.98 -4.29 -11.79
C PRO A 150 -4.50 -4.28 -12.19
N ASP A 151 -4.14 -5.07 -13.19
CA ASP A 151 -2.84 -4.91 -13.84
C ASP A 151 -2.74 -3.48 -14.39
N PHE A 152 -1.79 -2.71 -13.84
CA PHE A 152 -1.66 -1.31 -14.18
C PHE A 152 -1.29 -1.10 -15.64
N LEU A 153 -0.50 -2.00 -16.22
CA LEU A 153 -0.06 -1.85 -17.59
C LEU A 153 -1.22 -2.08 -18.56
N ASP A 154 -2.03 -3.11 -18.32
CA ASP A 154 -3.28 -3.35 -19.04
C ASP A 154 -4.26 -2.16 -18.88
N TYR A 155 -4.44 -1.66 -17.65
CA TYR A 155 -5.33 -0.53 -17.36
C TYR A 155 -4.91 0.74 -18.13
N PHE A 156 -3.62 1.11 -18.09
CA PHE A 156 -3.15 2.31 -18.78
C PHE A 156 -3.14 2.14 -20.30
N ALA A 157 -2.78 0.95 -20.80
CA ALA A 157 -2.82 0.67 -22.23
C ALA A 157 -4.24 0.78 -22.80
N PHE A 158 -5.25 0.32 -22.06
CA PHE A 158 -6.65 0.40 -22.48
C PHE A 158 -7.22 1.83 -22.39
N ASN A 159 -7.05 2.51 -21.25
CA ASN A 159 -7.72 3.79 -20.99
C ASN A 159 -6.97 5.01 -21.53
N PHE A 160 -5.64 4.93 -21.61
CA PHE A 160 -4.77 6.06 -21.97
C PHE A 160 -3.69 5.66 -22.97
N PRO A 161 -4.02 5.01 -24.11
CA PRO A 161 -3.07 4.35 -25.00
C PRO A 161 -1.97 5.26 -25.58
N ASN A 162 -2.26 6.55 -25.71
CA ASN A 162 -1.36 7.56 -26.28
C ASN A 162 -0.47 8.26 -25.23
N THR A 163 -0.57 7.89 -23.95
CA THR A 163 0.26 8.49 -22.90
C THR A 163 1.73 8.23 -23.19
N PRO A 164 2.56 9.28 -23.29
CA PRO A 164 3.98 9.12 -23.53
C PRO A 164 4.65 8.52 -22.29
N VAL A 165 5.44 7.48 -22.49
CA VAL A 165 6.28 6.84 -21.48
C VAL A 165 7.73 6.84 -21.93
N LYS A 166 8.64 6.89 -20.96
CA LYS A 166 10.08 6.78 -21.20
C LYS A 166 10.53 5.38 -20.84
N MET A 167 11.21 4.72 -21.76
CA MET A 167 11.79 3.40 -21.56
C MET A 167 13.29 3.44 -21.83
N GLU A 168 14.05 2.73 -20.99
CA GLU A 168 15.47 2.50 -21.20
C GLU A 168 15.66 1.22 -22.03
N ILE A 169 16.53 1.27 -23.03
CA ILE A 169 16.83 0.11 -23.87
C ILE A 169 17.90 -0.74 -23.20
N LEU A 170 17.56 -1.99 -22.87
CA LEU A 170 18.50 -2.92 -22.24
C LEU A 170 19.79 -3.05 -23.06
N GLY A 171 20.94 -2.80 -22.43
CA GLY A 171 22.27 -2.86 -23.06
C GLY A 171 22.70 -1.59 -23.80
N LYS A 172 21.87 -0.54 -23.80
CA LYS A 172 22.22 0.81 -24.28
C LYS A 172 21.90 1.84 -23.20
N LYS A 173 22.53 3.01 -23.25
CA LYS A 173 22.20 4.15 -22.37
C LYS A 173 21.12 5.05 -22.97
N ASP A 174 20.42 4.56 -24.00
CA ASP A 174 19.45 5.34 -24.75
C ASP A 174 18.09 5.29 -24.05
N ILE A 175 17.47 6.46 -23.88
CA ILE A 175 16.10 6.61 -23.39
C ILE A 175 15.22 6.93 -24.58
N GLU A 176 14.27 6.04 -24.86
CA GLU A 176 13.28 6.23 -25.90
C GLU A 176 11.96 6.72 -25.29
N THR A 177 11.30 7.67 -25.96
CA THR A 177 9.93 8.06 -25.62
C THR A 177 8.98 7.36 -26.59
N THR A 178 8.07 6.55 -26.06
CA THR A 178 7.05 5.83 -26.83
C THR A 178 5.68 6.01 -26.18
N THR A 179 4.63 5.40 -26.71
CA THR A 179 3.30 5.40 -26.08
C THR A 179 3.14 4.19 -25.16
N ILE A 180 2.31 4.30 -24.12
CA ILE A 180 2.01 3.17 -23.23
C ILE A 180 1.46 1.95 -23.99
N SER A 181 0.69 2.15 -25.06
CA SER A 181 0.18 1.05 -25.90
C SER A 181 1.29 0.31 -26.64
N ASN A 182 2.28 1.04 -27.18
CA ASN A 182 3.44 0.42 -27.81
C ASN A 182 4.31 -0.31 -26.78
N PHE A 183 4.57 0.31 -25.63
CA PHE A 183 5.33 -0.31 -24.54
C PHE A 183 4.66 -1.58 -24.02
N HIS A 184 3.35 -1.55 -23.78
CA HIS A 184 2.55 -2.71 -23.39
C HIS A 184 2.65 -3.88 -24.39
N SER A 185 2.56 -3.57 -25.69
CA SER A 185 2.73 -4.59 -26.74
C SER A 185 4.12 -5.23 -26.72
N GLN A 186 5.17 -4.43 -26.49
CA GLN A 186 6.55 -4.94 -26.39
C GLN A 186 6.73 -5.84 -25.17
N VAL A 187 6.24 -5.43 -24.00
CA VAL A 187 6.34 -6.22 -22.76
C VAL A 187 5.57 -7.54 -22.87
N ARG A 188 4.38 -7.54 -23.47
CA ARG A 188 3.56 -8.76 -23.62
C ARG A 188 4.14 -9.76 -24.62
N THR A 189 4.97 -9.30 -25.57
CA THR A 189 5.56 -10.15 -26.61
C THR A 189 6.88 -10.79 -26.17
N LEU A 190 7.44 -10.38 -25.04
CA LEU A 190 8.59 -11.00 -24.37
C LEU A 190 8.14 -12.19 -23.51
#